data_AF-A0A945GGU9-F1
#
_entry.id   AF-A0A945GGU9-F1
#
_cell.length_a   1.000
_cell.length_b   1.000
_cell.length_c   1.000
_cell.angle_alpha   90.00
_cell.angle_beta   90.00
_cell.angle_gamma   90.00
#
_symmetry.space_group_name_H-M   'P 1'
#
loop_
_entity.id
_entity.type
_entity.pdbx_description
1 polymer ?
#
loop_
_entity_poly.entity_id
_entity_poly.type
_entity_poly.pdbx_seq_one_letter_code
_entity_poly.pdbx_strand_id
1 'polypeptide(L)'
;MKKQAADKPQRNKFMTPFGKYFRYLDKIDRGQRYSKEFGSIMILSILEEVGEMARAYLAEHGRKKTNLAAQSDESYEQELGDILLTILRFARVKKIDLNERLMYSLKKIEKRRAAPKK
;
A
#
# COMPACT_ATOMS: atom_id res chain seq x y z
N MET A 1 -41.66 -5.08 -8.58
CA MET A 1 -40.60 -6.10 -8.43
C MET A 1 -39.24 -5.40 -8.34
N LYS A 2 -38.55 -5.46 -7.19
CA LYS A 2 -37.21 -4.90 -7.02
C LYS A 2 -36.18 -5.94 -7.47
N LYS A 3 -35.39 -5.64 -8.50
CA LYS A 3 -34.24 -6.46 -8.90
C LYS A 3 -33.23 -6.48 -7.76
N GLN A 4 -33.06 -7.64 -7.11
CA GLN A 4 -31.95 -7.86 -6.19
C GLN A 4 -30.65 -7.81 -7.01
N ALA A 5 -29.76 -6.90 -6.63
CA ALA A 5 -28.41 -6.89 -7.16
C ALA A 5 -27.74 -8.21 -6.75
N ALA A 6 -27.35 -9.02 -7.73
CA ALA A 6 -26.63 -10.26 -7.49
C ALA A 6 -25.38 -9.97 -6.65
N ASP A 7 -25.28 -10.60 -5.48
CA ASP A 7 -24.12 -10.52 -4.62
C ASP A 7 -22.93 -11.06 -5.41
N LYS A 8 -21.97 -10.20 -5.74
CA LYS A 8 -20.78 -10.61 -6.49
C LYS A 8 -20.07 -11.67 -5.66
N PRO A 9 -19.66 -12.81 -6.23
CA PRO A 9 -18.97 -13.85 -5.48
C PRO A 9 -17.78 -13.20 -4.78
N GLN A 10 -17.74 -13.31 -3.45
CA GLN A 10 -16.62 -12.82 -2.65
C GLN A 10 -15.38 -13.58 -3.11
N ARG A 11 -14.66 -13.02 -4.10
CA ARG A 11 -13.39 -13.57 -4.56
C ARG A 11 -12.53 -13.78 -3.34
N ASN A 12 -12.05 -15.01 -3.19
CA ASN A 12 -11.31 -15.44 -2.03
C ASN A 12 -10.10 -14.51 -1.87
N LYS A 13 -10.16 -13.56 -0.93
CA LYS A 13 -9.16 -12.48 -0.73
C LYS A 13 -7.73 -13.02 -0.56
N PHE A 14 -7.65 -14.32 -0.25
CA PHE A 14 -6.46 -15.08 0.08
C PHE A 14 -5.78 -15.77 -1.12
N MET A 15 -6.36 -15.71 -2.33
CA MET A 15 -5.77 -16.26 -3.56
C MET A 15 -5.00 -15.21 -4.39
N THR A 16 -4.69 -14.05 -3.82
CA THR A 16 -3.80 -13.07 -4.46
C THR A 16 -2.34 -13.36 -4.11
N PRO A 17 -1.36 -12.87 -4.89
CA PRO A 17 0.06 -12.91 -4.52
C PRO A 17 0.34 -12.32 -3.13
N PHE A 18 -0.55 -11.45 -2.62
CA PHE A 18 -0.43 -10.79 -1.33
C PHE A 18 -1.08 -11.54 -0.16
N GLY A 19 -1.69 -12.71 -0.41
CA GLY A 19 -2.48 -13.44 0.58
C GLY A 19 -1.71 -13.80 1.86
N LYS A 20 -0.40 -14.04 1.76
CA LYS A 20 0.47 -14.30 2.94
C LYS A 20 0.49 -13.09 3.89
N TYR A 21 0.71 -11.88 3.35
CA TYR A 21 0.77 -10.65 4.14
C TYR A 21 -0.57 -10.32 4.78
N PHE A 22 -1.68 -10.47 4.04
CA PHE A 22 -3.02 -10.22 4.58
C PHE A 22 -3.35 -11.13 5.77
N ARG A 23 -2.95 -12.41 5.74
CA ARG A 23 -3.13 -13.32 6.88
C ARG A 23 -2.33 -12.91 8.11
N TYR A 24 -1.10 -12.40 7.93
CA TYR A 24 -0.31 -11.88 9.04
C TYR A 24 -0.95 -10.61 9.62
N LEU A 25 -1.30 -9.65 8.76
CA LEU A 25 -1.94 -8.41 9.17
C LEU A 25 -3.31 -8.68 9.84
N ASP A 26 -4.07 -9.69 9.40
CA ASP A 26 -5.32 -10.10 10.03
C ASP A 26 -5.14 -10.56 11.49
N LYS A 27 -3.99 -11.19 11.80
CA LYS A 27 -3.63 -11.58 13.18
C LYS A 27 -3.23 -10.36 14.00
N ILE A 28 -2.41 -9.48 13.44
CA ILE A 28 -1.91 -8.27 14.11
C ILE A 28 -3.07 -7.32 14.44
N ASP A 29 -3.98 -7.10 13.49
CA ASP A 29 -5.08 -6.14 13.61
C ASP A 29 -6.36 -6.75 14.22
N ARG A 30 -6.24 -7.88 14.92
CA ARG A 30 -7.37 -8.53 15.57
C ARG A 30 -7.89 -7.63 16.69
N GLY A 31 -9.16 -7.23 16.60
CA GLY A 31 -9.84 -6.42 17.62
C GLY A 31 -9.89 -4.90 17.35
N GLN A 32 -9.06 -4.38 16.44
CA GLN A 32 -9.03 -2.93 16.12
C GLN A 32 -10.04 -2.49 15.04
N ARG A 33 -11.05 -3.31 14.71
CA ARG A 33 -11.73 -3.16 13.42
C ARG A 33 -13.01 -2.29 13.43
N TYR A 34 -13.05 -1.43 12.41
CA TYR A 34 -14.24 -0.86 11.74
C TYR A 34 -14.84 0.44 12.28
N SER A 35 -14.04 1.41 12.76
CA SER A 35 -14.52 2.80 12.70
C SER A 35 -14.50 3.28 11.23
N LYS A 36 -15.50 4.09 10.82
CA LYS A 36 -15.54 4.70 9.48
C LYS A 36 -14.26 5.50 9.18
N GLU A 37 -13.64 6.06 10.21
CA GLU A 37 -12.45 6.91 10.15
C GLU A 37 -11.15 6.14 9.95
N PHE A 38 -11.11 4.86 10.34
CA PHE A 38 -9.89 4.03 10.29
C PHE A 38 -9.25 4.01 8.91
N GLY A 39 -10.06 3.93 7.86
CA GLY A 39 -9.54 3.91 6.50
C GLY A 39 -9.12 5.27 5.93
N SER A 40 -9.50 6.40 6.55
CA SER A 40 -9.02 7.74 6.16
C SER A 40 -7.69 8.05 6.85
N ILE A 41 -7.53 7.61 8.10
CA ILE A 41 -6.28 7.72 8.87
C ILE A 41 -5.13 6.98 8.16
N MET A 42 -5.42 5.84 7.53
CA MET A 42 -4.39 5.07 6.81
C MET A 42 -3.78 5.78 5.59
N ILE A 43 -4.47 6.76 5.00
CA ILE A 43 -3.87 7.58 3.94
C ILE A 43 -2.78 8.49 4.53
N LEU A 44 -3.00 8.99 5.75
CA LEU A 44 -1.99 9.76 6.47
C LEU A 44 -0.80 8.89 6.84
N SER A 45 -1.02 7.62 7.23
CA SER A 45 0.07 6.67 7.45
C SER A 45 0.91 6.45 6.18
N ILE A 46 0.30 6.34 4.99
CA ILE A 46 1.07 6.23 3.73
C ILE A 46 1.95 7.48 3.52
N LEU A 47 1.43 8.67 3.83
CA LEU A 47 2.19 9.92 3.71
C LEU A 47 3.36 9.98 4.70
N GLU A 48 3.16 9.47 5.91
CA GLU A 48 4.19 9.35 6.93
C GLU A 48 5.37 8.48 6.43
N GLU A 49 5.10 7.24 5.98
CA GLU A 49 6.16 6.34 5.46
C GLU A 49 6.91 6.95 4.27
N VAL A 50 6.22 7.70 3.40
CA VAL A 50 6.86 8.41 2.28
C VAL A 50 7.78 9.52 2.77
N GLY A 51 7.40 10.21 3.84
CA GLY A 51 8.23 11.23 4.49
C GLY A 51 9.45 10.63 5.18
N GLU A 52 9.29 9.46 5.81
CA GLU A 52 10.38 8.70 6.42
C GLU A 52 11.38 8.22 5.36
N MET A 53 10.89 7.60 4.27
CA MET A 53 11.71 7.23 3.11
C MET A 53 12.47 8.42 2.51
N ALA A 54 11.83 9.58 2.39
CA ALA A 54 12.48 10.79 1.89
C ALA A 54 13.61 11.27 2.83
N ARG A 55 13.41 11.18 4.15
CA ARG A 55 14.44 11.48 5.15
C ARG A 55 15.60 10.49 5.05
N ALA A 56 15.33 9.18 4.99
CA ALA A 56 16.33 8.14 4.85
C ALA A 56 17.16 8.32 3.56
N TYR A 57 16.49 8.57 2.43
CA TYR A 57 17.17 8.84 1.15
C TYR A 57 18.07 10.07 1.23
N LEU A 58 17.59 11.17 1.83
CA LEU A 58 18.40 12.39 2.02
C LEU A 58 19.54 12.20 3.02
N ALA A 59 19.41 11.33 4.02
CA ALA A 59 20.49 11.00 4.93
C ALA A 59 21.62 10.24 4.22
N GLU A 60 21.26 9.31 3.33
CA GLU A 60 22.21 8.51 2.55
C GLU A 60 22.82 9.29 1.37
N HIS A 61 22.04 10.13 0.70
CA HIS A 61 22.43 10.82 -0.54
C HIS A 61 22.71 12.33 -0.36
N GLY A 62 22.54 12.88 0.86
CA GLY A 62 22.66 14.31 1.17
C GLY A 62 23.88 14.69 2.01
N ARG A 63 24.42 15.88 1.72
CA ARG A 63 25.70 16.48 2.16
C ARG A 63 25.90 16.77 3.66
N LYS A 64 25.17 16.15 4.59
CA LYS A 64 25.39 16.37 6.04
C LYS A 64 25.81 15.07 6.74
N LYS A 65 27.10 14.74 6.63
CA LYS A 65 27.79 13.79 7.53
C LYS A 65 27.69 14.18 9.02
N THR A 66 27.21 15.37 9.34
CA THR A 66 27.21 15.95 10.69
C THR A 66 25.88 15.82 11.44
N ASN A 67 24.81 15.30 10.83
CA ASN A 67 23.53 15.14 11.50
C ASN A 67 23.39 13.71 12.06
N LEU A 68 23.87 13.49 13.28
CA LEU A 68 23.87 12.18 13.95
C LEU A 68 22.46 11.57 14.09
N ALA A 69 21.43 12.41 14.20
CA ALA A 69 20.04 11.96 14.24
C ALA A 69 19.58 11.29 12.92
N ALA A 70 20.16 11.69 11.78
CA ALA A 70 19.82 11.12 10.47
C ALA A 70 20.59 9.82 10.18
N GLN A 71 21.62 9.49 10.98
CA GLN A 71 22.38 8.24 10.85
C GLN A 71 21.79 7.09 11.66
N SER A 72 20.89 7.38 12.59
CA SER A 72 20.10 6.39 13.33
C SER A 72 18.77 6.04 12.64
N ASP A 73 18.42 6.76 11.57
CA ASP A 73 17.18 6.53 10.83
C ASP A 73 17.28 5.21 10.05
N GLU A 74 16.13 4.55 9.86
CA GLU A 74 16.04 3.32 9.08
C GLU A 74 16.53 3.52 7.64
N SER A 75 16.98 2.45 6.98
CA SER A 75 17.45 2.55 5.60
C SER A 75 16.28 2.85 4.66
N TYR A 76 16.54 3.50 3.52
CA TYR A 76 15.49 3.75 2.52
C TYR A 76 14.81 2.45 2.03
N GLU A 77 15.48 1.30 2.13
CA GLU A 77 14.94 -0.02 1.78
C GLU A 77 13.91 -0.51 2.81
N GLN A 78 14.16 -0.26 4.10
CA GLN A 78 13.21 -0.55 5.18
C GLN A 78 11.95 0.27 5.00
N GLU A 79 12.11 1.58 4.80
CA GLU A 79 11.02 2.53 4.60
C GLU A 79 10.18 2.21 3.35
N LEU A 80 10.82 1.73 2.28
CA LEU A 80 10.10 1.22 1.11
C LEU A 80 9.24 -0.01 1.46
N GLY A 81 9.76 -0.88 2.33
CA GLY A 81 9.03 -2.01 2.89
C GLY A 81 7.78 -1.56 3.67
N ASP A 82 7.91 -0.52 4.48
CA ASP A 82 6.82 0.03 5.30
C ASP A 82 5.75 0.70 4.45
N ILE A 83 6.14 1.46 3.41
CA ILE A 83 5.21 1.97 2.40
C ILE A 83 4.39 0.84 1.80
N LEU A 84 5.04 -0.25 1.37
CA LEU A 84 4.36 -1.39 0.77
C LEU A 84 3.43 -2.09 1.77
N LEU A 85 3.88 -2.27 3.02
CA LEU A 85 3.09 -2.89 4.07
C LEU A 85 1.84 -2.05 4.41
N THR A 86 1.99 -0.73 4.50
CA THR A 86 0.91 0.22 4.78
C THR A 86 -0.11 0.25 3.64
N ILE A 87 0.33 0.18 2.37
CA ILE A 87 -0.55 0.01 1.21
C ILE A 87 -1.31 -1.32 1.26
N LEU A 88 -0.64 -2.43 1.60
CA LEU A 88 -1.27 -3.74 1.74
C LEU A 88 -2.33 -3.72 2.86
N ARG A 89 -2.00 -3.12 4.01
CA ARG A 89 -2.94 -2.94 5.12
C ARG A 89 -4.14 -2.12 4.67
N PHE A 90 -3.92 -1.02 3.96
CA PHE A 90 -4.99 -0.13 3.45
C PHE A 90 -5.93 -0.87 2.50
N ALA A 91 -5.37 -1.58 1.52
CA ALA A 91 -6.15 -2.36 0.57
C ALA A 91 -6.99 -3.43 1.28
N ARG A 92 -6.42 -4.13 2.25
CA ARG A 92 -7.14 -5.14 3.05
C ARG A 92 -8.33 -4.52 3.80
N VAL A 93 -8.13 -3.39 4.47
CA VAL A 93 -9.18 -2.68 5.22
C VAL A 93 -10.29 -2.18 4.29
N LYS A 94 -9.92 -1.56 3.17
CA LYS A 94 -10.86 -1.04 2.17
C LYS A 94 -11.42 -2.12 1.22
N LYS A 95 -11.01 -3.38 1.38
CA LYS A 95 -11.41 -4.52 0.54
C LYS A 95 -11.08 -4.32 -0.96
N ILE A 96 -9.92 -3.73 -1.24
CA ILE A 96 -9.42 -3.50 -2.60
C ILE A 96 -8.65 -4.73 -3.09
N ASP A 97 -8.98 -5.22 -4.28
CA ASP A 97 -8.18 -6.26 -4.97
C ASP A 97 -6.97 -5.61 -5.65
N LEU A 98 -5.83 -5.59 -4.96
CA LEU A 98 -4.60 -4.99 -5.48
C LEU A 98 -4.10 -5.68 -6.74
N ASN A 99 -4.24 -7.00 -6.87
CA ASN A 99 -3.81 -7.71 -8.06
C ASN A 99 -4.57 -7.21 -9.29
N GLU A 100 -5.90 -7.11 -9.20
CA GLU A 100 -6.72 -6.56 -10.28
C GLU A 100 -6.33 -5.11 -10.62
N ARG A 101 -6.11 -4.27 -9.60
CA ARG A 101 -5.75 -2.85 -9.81
C ARG A 101 -4.37 -2.68 -10.44
N LEU A 102 -3.38 -3.47 -10.02
CA LEU A 102 -2.03 -3.47 -10.59
C LEU A 102 -2.06 -3.97 -12.03
N MET A 103 -2.75 -5.10 -12.30
CA MET A 103 -2.89 -5.62 -13.66
C MET A 103 -3.59 -4.63 -14.59
N TYR A 104 -4.60 -3.91 -14.11
CA TYR A 104 -5.24 -2.82 -14.86
C TYR A 104 -4.23 -1.71 -15.24
N SER A 105 -3.43 -1.26 -14.27
CA SER A 105 -2.41 -0.23 -14.50
C SER A 105 -1.31 -0.69 -15.46
N LEU A 106 -0.84 -1.92 -15.33
CA LEU A 106 0.14 -2.53 -16.24
C LEU A 106 -0.37 -2.55 -17.68
N LYS A 107 -1.60 -3.05 -17.90
CA LYS A 107 -2.23 -3.05 -19.23
C LYS A 107 -2.39 -1.64 -19.81
N LYS A 108 -2.61 -0.63 -18.96
CA LYS A 108 -2.68 0.77 -19.39
C LYS A 108 -1.32 1.30 -19.85
N ILE A 109 -0.23 0.93 -19.16
CA ILE A 109 1.14 1.30 -19.55
C ILE A 109 1.51 0.62 -20.86
N GLU A 110 1.21 -0.68 -21.00
CA GLU A 110 1.42 -1.45 -22.23
C GLU A 110 0.72 -0.81 -23.44
N LYS A 111 -0.57 -0.48 -23.30
CA LYS A 111 -1.34 0.22 -24.36
C LYS A 111 -0.72 1.56 -24.77
N ARG A 112 -0.21 2.35 -23.81
CA ARG A 112 0.41 3.66 -24.10
C ARG A 112 1.73 3.52 -24.87
N ARG A 113 2.47 2.43 -24.66
CA ARG A 113 3.68 2.13 -25.43
C ARG A 113 3.37 1.66 -26.84
N ALA A 114 2.31 0.85 -27.01
CA ALA A 114 1.89 0.35 -28.32
C ALA A 114 1.21 1.41 -29.20
N ALA A 115 0.52 2.38 -28.60
CA ALA A 115 -0.12 3.50 -29.30
C ALA A 115 0.15 4.81 -28.54
N PRO A 116 1.32 5.46 -28.76
CA PRO A 116 1.59 6.76 -28.17
C PRO A 116 0.52 7.75 -28.60
N LYS A 117 0.01 8.55 -27.65
CA LYS A 117 -0.94 9.61 -27.96
C LYS A 117 -0.24 10.58 -28.93
N LYS A 118 -0.90 10.85 -30.05
CA LYS A 118 -0.51 11.94 -30.97
C LYS A 118 -0.53 13.27 -30.22
#